data_AF-A0A960IHX9-F1
#
_entry.id   AF-A0A960IHX9-F1
#
_cell.length_a   1.000
_cell.length_b   1.000
_cell.length_c   1.000
_cell.angle_alpha   90.00
_cell.angle_beta   90.00
_cell.angle_gamma   90.00
#
_symmetry.space_group_name_H-M   'P 1'
#
loop_
_entity.id
_entity.type
_entity.pdbx_description
1 polymer ?
#
loop_
_entity_poly.entity_id
_entity_poly.type
_entity_poly.pdbx_seq_one_letter_code
_entity_poly.pdbx_strand_id
1 'polypeptide(L)'
;MAPSDRPEDRTAKASLHDVRRALRRESGALVARPQLTWQQLHNRLQWAGPPLASRLAAERARRDRPGAAPWLHRYTPLAEARGLVRTLAGHTDAVSGCAFSPYGEWVVSAGDDWTLRQWDVASGEQRWSVDAHRVGAADCAVSPDGEWVVSVGHDEQVRVWEASSGRERLVLTGHRGWVDACA
;
A
#
# COMPACT_ATOMS: atom_id res chain seq x y z
N MET A 1 -15.76 -3.58 -41.17
CA MET A 1 -15.52 -4.95 -40.67
C MET A 1 -15.45 -4.86 -39.15
N ALA A 2 -16.51 -5.29 -38.45
CA ALA A 2 -16.55 -5.20 -36.98
C ALA A 2 -15.52 -6.16 -36.36
N PRO A 3 -14.81 -5.80 -35.28
CA PRO A 3 -13.89 -6.72 -34.62
C PRO A 3 -14.69 -7.92 -34.10
N SER A 4 -14.29 -9.15 -34.46
CA SER A 4 -15.00 -10.34 -34.01
C SER A 4 -14.85 -10.50 -32.50
N ASP A 5 -15.94 -10.49 -31.75
CA ASP A 5 -15.95 -10.60 -30.29
C ASP A 5 -15.95 -12.08 -29.86
N ARG A 6 -14.82 -12.75 -30.10
CA ARG A 6 -14.65 -14.17 -29.77
C ARG A 6 -14.47 -14.36 -28.25
N PRO A 7 -14.97 -15.47 -27.66
CA PRO A 7 -14.80 -15.76 -26.23
C PRO A 7 -13.32 -15.79 -25.79
N GLU A 8 -12.44 -16.26 -26.66
CA GLU A 8 -10.99 -16.29 -26.45
C GLU A 8 -10.40 -14.87 -26.32
N ASP A 9 -10.88 -13.92 -27.14
CA ASP A 9 -10.45 -12.53 -27.10
C ASP A 9 -10.91 -11.83 -25.81
N ARG A 10 -12.12 -12.13 -25.32
CA ARG A 10 -12.62 -11.61 -24.04
C ARG A 10 -11.76 -12.10 -22.87
N THR A 11 -11.40 -13.38 -22.90
CA THR A 11 -10.58 -14.04 -21.88
C THR A 11 -9.15 -13.51 -21.86
N ALA A 12 -8.57 -13.29 -23.05
CA ALA A 12 -7.26 -12.66 -23.20
C ALA A 12 -7.26 -11.22 -22.68
N LYS A 13 -8.30 -10.43 -23.01
CA LYS A 13 -8.47 -9.06 -22.51
C LYS A 13 -8.57 -9.00 -20.99
N ALA A 14 -9.33 -9.90 -20.37
CA ALA A 14 -9.44 -10.00 -18.90
C ALA A 14 -8.08 -10.32 -18.25
N SER A 15 -7.34 -11.28 -18.81
CA SER A 15 -6.00 -11.63 -18.31
C SER A 15 -5.02 -10.45 -18.44
N LEU A 16 -5.05 -9.73 -19.57
CA LEU A 16 -4.26 -8.52 -19.80
C LEU A 16 -4.62 -7.40 -18.83
N HIS A 17 -5.91 -7.24 -18.54
CA HIS A 17 -6.40 -6.27 -17.57
C HIS A 17 -5.83 -6.55 -16.17
N ASP A 18 -5.86 -7.80 -15.72
CA ASP A 18 -5.35 -8.19 -14.41
C ASP A 18 -3.84 -8.03 -14.29
N VAL A 19 -3.09 -8.43 -15.33
CA VAL A 19 -1.63 -8.21 -15.40
C VAL A 19 -1.30 -6.73 -15.37
N ARG A 20 -2.00 -5.89 -16.15
CA ARG A 20 -1.79 -4.44 -16.15
C ARG A 20 -2.09 -3.83 -14.79
N ARG A 21 -3.14 -4.28 -14.12
CA ARG A 21 -3.51 -3.84 -12.77
C ARG A 21 -2.44 -4.22 -11.75
N ALA A 22 -1.92 -5.45 -11.80
CA ALA A 22 -0.84 -5.90 -10.93
C ALA A 22 0.45 -5.12 -11.17
N LEU A 23 0.85 -4.93 -12.44
CA LEU A 23 2.03 -4.13 -12.80
C LEU A 23 1.93 -2.69 -12.31
N ARG A 24 0.77 -2.05 -12.42
CA ARG A 24 0.56 -0.68 -11.91
C ARG A 24 0.74 -0.62 -10.39
N ARG A 25 0.13 -1.57 -9.66
CA ARG A 25 0.21 -1.66 -8.19
C ARG A 25 1.61 -1.90 -7.67
N GLU A 26 2.45 -2.58 -8.43
CA GLU A 26 3.84 -2.91 -8.04
C GLU A 26 4.87 -1.99 -8.68
N SER A 27 4.44 -1.02 -9.50
CA SER A 27 5.35 -0.21 -10.32
C SER A 27 6.47 0.46 -9.51
N GLY A 28 6.18 0.97 -8.31
CA GLY A 28 7.20 1.54 -7.43
C GLY A 28 8.25 0.52 -6.97
N ALA A 29 7.80 -0.64 -6.49
CA ALA A 29 8.70 -1.74 -6.09
C ALA A 29 9.54 -2.23 -7.28
N LEU A 30 8.94 -2.33 -8.47
CA LEU A 30 9.60 -2.85 -9.66
C LEU A 30 10.61 -1.87 -10.26
N VAL A 31 10.37 -0.56 -10.17
CA VAL A 31 11.35 0.46 -10.57
C VAL A 31 12.59 0.41 -9.69
N ALA A 32 12.41 0.31 -8.37
CA ALA A 32 13.52 0.23 -7.43
C ALA A 32 14.24 -1.13 -7.47
N ARG A 33 13.51 -2.22 -7.72
CA ARG A 33 14.00 -3.60 -7.63
C ARG A 33 13.45 -4.50 -8.74
N PRO A 34 13.95 -4.36 -9.98
CA PRO A 34 13.46 -5.14 -11.13
C PRO A 34 13.56 -6.66 -10.95
N GLN A 35 14.52 -7.15 -10.15
CA GLN A 35 14.70 -8.56 -9.84
C GLN A 35 13.48 -9.19 -9.13
N LEU A 36 12.62 -8.38 -8.51
CA LEU A 36 11.44 -8.84 -7.80
C LEU A 36 10.19 -8.98 -8.69
N THR A 37 10.31 -8.65 -9.98
CA THR A 37 9.19 -8.62 -10.93
C THR A 37 8.31 -9.85 -10.82
N TRP A 38 8.91 -11.03 -10.82
CA TRP A 38 8.09 -12.23 -10.76
C TRP A 38 7.46 -12.45 -9.38
N GLN A 39 8.20 -12.28 -8.30
CA GLN A 39 7.65 -12.44 -6.95
C GLN A 39 6.44 -11.53 -6.70
N GLN A 40 6.54 -10.25 -7.07
CA GLN A 40 5.44 -9.31 -6.85
C GLN A 40 4.24 -9.58 -7.76
N LEU A 41 4.48 -9.92 -9.03
CA LEU A 41 3.41 -10.33 -9.94
C LEU A 41 2.72 -11.62 -9.47
N HIS A 42 3.49 -12.60 -8.98
CA HIS A 42 2.94 -13.83 -8.44
C HIS A 42 2.04 -13.55 -7.23
N ASN A 43 2.53 -12.76 -6.27
CA ASN A 43 1.78 -12.40 -5.06
C ASN A 43 0.40 -11.81 -5.37
N ARG A 44 0.32 -10.97 -6.43
CA ARG A 44 -0.93 -10.31 -6.85
C ARG A 44 -1.82 -11.17 -7.73
N LEU A 45 -1.24 -12.00 -8.60
CA LEU A 45 -1.98 -12.70 -9.63
C LEU A 45 -2.29 -14.16 -9.29
N GLN A 46 -1.66 -14.76 -8.27
CA GLN A 46 -1.89 -16.17 -7.90
C GLN A 46 -3.36 -16.49 -7.56
N TRP A 47 -4.16 -15.47 -7.25
CA TRP A 47 -5.59 -15.56 -6.97
C TRP A 47 -6.49 -15.26 -8.18
N ALA A 48 -5.91 -14.98 -9.35
CA ALA A 48 -6.67 -14.70 -10.56
C ALA A 48 -7.43 -15.95 -11.03
N GLY A 49 -8.53 -15.76 -11.76
CA GLY A 49 -9.28 -16.86 -12.37
C GLY A 49 -8.58 -17.50 -13.58
N PRO A 50 -9.09 -18.64 -14.08
CA PRO A 50 -8.64 -19.20 -15.35
C PRO A 50 -8.83 -18.21 -16.52
N PRO A 51 -7.94 -18.21 -17.53
CA PRO A 51 -6.81 -19.10 -17.76
C PRO A 51 -5.52 -18.62 -17.10
N LEU A 52 -5.52 -17.42 -16.52
CA LEU A 52 -4.33 -16.80 -15.95
C LEU A 52 -3.80 -17.63 -14.78
N ALA A 53 -4.68 -18.14 -13.91
CA ALA A 53 -4.33 -19.08 -12.84
C ALA A 53 -3.47 -20.26 -13.35
N SER A 54 -3.91 -20.90 -14.44
CA SER A 54 -3.25 -22.07 -15.01
C SER A 54 -1.87 -21.73 -15.57
N ARG A 55 -1.72 -20.56 -16.20
CA ARG A 55 -0.44 -20.07 -16.71
C ARG A 55 0.53 -19.75 -15.56
N LEU A 56 0.04 -19.13 -14.49
CA LEU A 56 0.85 -18.81 -13.31
C LEU A 56 1.30 -20.07 -12.57
N ALA A 57 0.43 -21.08 -12.46
CA ALA A 57 0.78 -22.36 -11.86
C ALA A 57 1.89 -23.07 -12.66
N ALA A 58 1.80 -23.06 -14.00
CA ALA A 58 2.83 -23.64 -14.86
C ALA A 58 4.18 -22.91 -14.73
N GLU A 59 4.16 -21.57 -14.69
CA GLU A 59 5.38 -20.76 -14.52
C GLU A 59 5.99 -20.91 -13.12
N ARG A 60 5.17 -20.98 -12.08
CA ARG A 60 5.63 -21.27 -10.71
C ARG A 60 6.35 -22.62 -10.67
N ALA A 61 5.72 -23.67 -11.21
CA ALA A 61 6.32 -25.00 -11.24
C ALA A 61 7.66 -25.05 -11.99
N ARG A 62 7.85 -24.22 -13.04
CA ARG A 62 9.13 -24.11 -13.76
C ARG A 62 10.22 -23.49 -12.89
N ARG A 63 9.87 -22.52 -12.05
CA ARG A 63 10.81 -21.74 -11.24
C ARG A 63 11.08 -22.33 -9.86
N ASP A 64 10.17 -23.15 -9.34
CA ASP A 64 10.35 -23.95 -8.13
C ASP A 64 11.20 -25.22 -8.37
N ARG A 65 11.69 -25.46 -9.60
CA ARG A 65 12.50 -26.65 -9.91
C ARG A 65 13.81 -26.65 -9.12
N PRO A 66 14.24 -27.82 -8.60
CA PRO A 66 15.55 -27.97 -8.00
C PRO A 66 16.66 -27.51 -8.96
N GLY A 67 17.57 -26.67 -8.47
CA GLY A 67 18.66 -26.10 -9.26
C GLY A 67 18.31 -24.86 -10.09
N ALA A 68 17.04 -24.42 -10.13
CA ALA A 68 16.69 -23.11 -10.65
C ALA A 68 17.19 -22.00 -9.71
N ALA A 69 17.51 -20.82 -10.26
CA ALA A 69 17.85 -19.66 -9.46
C ALA A 69 16.69 -19.33 -8.49
N PRO A 70 16.97 -19.06 -7.20
CA PRO A 70 15.93 -18.67 -6.26
C PRO A 70 15.21 -17.42 -6.78
N TRP A 71 13.92 -17.54 -7.04
CA TRP A 71 13.08 -16.44 -7.53
C TRP A 71 12.29 -15.77 -6.41
N LEU A 72 12.17 -16.44 -5.26
CA LEU A 72 11.64 -15.86 -4.04
C LEU A 72 12.79 -15.14 -3.32
N HIS A 73 12.76 -13.83 -3.35
CA HIS A 73 13.69 -12.97 -2.65
C HIS A 73 13.01 -12.41 -1.40
N ARG A 74 13.69 -12.46 -0.25
CA ARG A 74 13.22 -11.73 0.91
C ARG A 74 13.39 -10.24 0.62
N TYR A 75 12.28 -9.52 0.46
CA TYR A 75 12.22 -8.08 0.18
C TYR A 75 13.02 -7.27 1.21
N THR A 76 12.99 -7.76 2.44
CA THR A 76 13.72 -7.23 3.58
C THR A 76 14.61 -8.38 4.06
N PRO A 77 15.93 -8.31 3.89
CA PRO A 77 16.80 -8.97 4.86
C PRO A 77 16.27 -8.52 6.23
N LEU A 78 16.05 -9.43 7.17
CA LEU A 78 16.00 -9.00 8.57
C LEU A 78 17.42 -8.48 8.85
N ALA A 79 17.67 -7.22 8.51
CA ALA A 79 18.55 -6.41 9.30
C ALA A 79 17.84 -6.41 10.65
N GLU A 80 18.19 -7.36 11.50
CA GLU A 80 18.01 -7.20 12.93
C GLU A 80 18.75 -5.91 13.26
N ALA A 81 18.03 -4.79 13.19
CA ALA A 81 18.52 -3.54 13.72
C ALA A 81 18.70 -3.86 15.21
N ARG A 82 19.96 -4.05 15.63
CA ARG A 82 20.31 -4.37 17.01
C ARG A 82 20.03 -3.19 17.96
N GLY A 83 19.28 -2.17 17.53
CA GLY A 83 18.93 -0.97 18.27
C GLY A 83 18.00 -0.02 17.50
N LEU A 84 17.56 1.03 18.19
CA LEU A 84 16.76 2.13 17.64
C LEU A 84 17.45 2.76 16.42
N VAL A 85 16.79 2.77 15.27
CA VAL A 85 17.31 3.39 14.04
C VAL A 85 17.04 4.90 14.03
N ARG A 86 15.83 5.31 14.45
CA ARG A 86 15.42 6.71 14.39
C ARG A 86 14.24 7.01 15.31
N THR A 87 14.21 8.23 15.84
CA THR A 87 13.05 8.83 16.52
C THR A 87 12.43 9.91 15.63
N LEU A 88 11.14 9.80 15.36
CA LEU A 88 10.37 10.80 14.62
C LEU A 88 9.69 11.72 15.64
N ALA A 89 10.30 12.86 15.95
CA ALA A 89 9.79 13.81 16.93
C ALA A 89 8.97 14.90 16.23
N GLY A 90 7.75 15.17 16.73
CA GLY A 90 6.97 16.32 16.28
C GLY A 90 5.52 16.35 16.73
N HIS A 91 4.89 15.19 16.99
CA HIS A 91 3.59 15.18 17.67
C HIS A 91 3.71 15.80 19.06
N THR A 92 2.72 16.61 19.44
CA THR A 92 2.71 17.32 20.74
C THR A 92 1.90 16.58 21.81
N ASP A 93 1.30 15.46 21.46
CA ASP A 93 0.58 14.56 22.36
C ASP A 93 0.81 13.09 21.92
N ALA A 94 0.14 12.14 22.57
CA ALA A 94 0.24 10.71 22.28
C ALA A 94 0.03 10.41 20.79
N VAL A 95 0.86 9.52 20.24
CA VAL A 95 0.70 8.98 18.90
C VAL A 95 -0.27 7.80 19.00
N SER A 96 -1.40 7.90 18.32
CA SER A 96 -2.52 6.95 18.41
C SER A 96 -2.50 5.90 17.30
N GLY A 97 -2.00 6.26 16.11
CA GLY A 97 -1.92 5.37 14.96
C GLY A 97 -0.68 5.62 14.10
N CYS A 98 -0.21 4.59 13.41
CA CYS A 98 0.81 4.74 12.38
C CYS A 98 0.71 3.67 11.29
N ALA A 99 1.07 4.03 10.06
CA ALA A 99 1.07 3.13 8.93
C ALA A 99 2.25 3.41 7.99
N PHE A 100 2.92 2.34 7.55
CA PHE A 100 3.95 2.43 6.51
C PHE A 100 3.32 2.55 5.13
N SER A 101 4.00 3.27 4.24
CA SER A 101 3.69 3.20 2.82
C SER A 101 3.97 1.81 2.25
N PRO A 102 3.34 1.43 1.12
CA PRO A 102 3.48 0.10 0.54
C PRO A 102 4.93 -0.30 0.24
N TYR A 103 5.78 0.70 -0.04
CA TYR A 103 7.19 0.49 -0.36
C TYR A 103 8.13 0.80 0.80
N GLY A 104 7.61 1.25 1.95
CA GLY A 104 8.37 1.57 3.15
C GLY A 104 9.20 2.84 3.07
N GLU A 105 8.93 3.70 2.09
CA GLU A 105 9.68 4.94 1.85
C GLU A 105 9.25 6.08 2.80
N TRP A 106 8.03 6.00 3.31
CA TRP A 106 7.47 6.98 4.22
C TRP A 106 6.50 6.30 5.20
N VAL A 107 6.27 6.96 6.33
CA VAL A 107 5.30 6.57 7.37
C VAL A 107 4.31 7.71 7.53
N VAL A 108 3.06 7.39 7.80
CA VAL A 108 2.09 8.35 8.33
C VAL A 108 1.78 8.02 9.78
N SER A 109 1.59 9.05 10.61
CA SER A 109 1.18 8.91 12.01
C SER A 109 0.04 9.85 12.34
N ALA A 110 -0.89 9.36 13.14
CA ALA A 110 -1.98 10.12 13.76
C ALA A 110 -1.69 10.33 15.24
N GLY A 111 -2.12 11.47 15.79
CA GLY A 111 -1.92 11.78 17.21
C GLY A 111 -3.13 12.42 17.86
N ASP A 112 -3.13 12.35 19.19
CA ASP A 112 -4.11 13.02 20.06
C ASP A 112 -3.94 14.56 20.04
N ASP A 113 -2.87 15.06 19.41
CA ASP A 113 -2.72 16.46 18.99
C ASP A 113 -3.59 16.83 17.77
N TRP A 114 -4.44 15.90 17.33
CA TRP A 114 -5.39 15.98 16.23
C TRP A 114 -4.75 16.12 14.85
N THR A 115 -3.44 15.92 14.76
CA THR A 115 -2.70 16.04 13.52
C THR A 115 -2.48 14.68 12.87
N LEU A 116 -2.36 14.71 11.53
CA LEU A 116 -1.81 13.64 10.74
C LEU A 116 -0.48 14.13 10.15
N ARG A 117 0.58 13.33 10.29
CA ARG A 117 1.93 13.69 9.86
C ARG A 117 2.50 12.61 8.97
N GLN A 118 3.17 12.99 7.89
CA GLN A 118 3.96 12.07 7.07
C GLN A 118 5.43 12.33 7.23
N TRP A 119 6.20 11.25 7.29
CA TRP A 119 7.63 11.23 7.55
C TRP A 119 8.36 10.49 6.45
N ASP A 120 9.49 11.03 6.01
CA ASP A 120 10.45 10.28 5.22
C ASP A 120 11.17 9.26 6.12
N VAL A 121 11.21 7.98 5.72
CA VAL A 121 11.82 6.93 6.55
C VAL A 121 13.35 7.04 6.57
N ALA A 122 13.97 7.47 5.48
CA ALA A 122 15.42 7.53 5.35
C ALA A 122 16.01 8.71 6.15
N SER A 123 15.45 9.91 5.96
CA SER A 123 15.92 11.14 6.63
C SER A 123 15.28 11.35 7.99
N GLY A 124 14.06 10.86 8.20
CA GLY A 124 13.23 11.19 9.37
C GLY A 124 12.54 12.54 9.30
N GLU A 125 12.66 13.25 8.20
CA GLU A 125 12.07 14.56 8.05
C GLU A 125 10.56 14.45 7.87
N GLN A 126 9.84 15.38 8.50
CA GLN A 126 8.41 15.53 8.27
C GLN A 126 8.20 16.12 6.87
N ARG A 127 7.46 15.41 6.02
CA ARG A 127 7.08 15.85 4.68
C ARG A 127 5.89 16.80 4.71
N TRP A 128 4.87 16.47 5.50
CA TRP A 128 3.71 17.32 5.75
C TRP A 128 3.09 17.01 7.11
N SER A 129 2.30 17.97 7.60
CA SER A 129 1.46 17.86 8.80
C SER A 129 0.18 18.63 8.55
N VAL A 130 -0.95 18.03 8.90
CA VAL A 130 -2.28 18.62 8.71
C VAL A 130 -3.15 18.39 9.93
N ASP A 131 -4.04 19.36 10.21
CA ASP A 131 -5.10 19.21 11.21
C ASP A 131 -6.14 18.23 10.67
N ALA A 132 -6.05 16.98 11.12
CA ALA A 132 -6.85 15.91 10.57
C ALA A 132 -8.25 15.88 11.19
N HIS A 133 -8.33 15.99 12.51
CA HIS A 133 -9.59 15.88 13.25
C HIS A 133 -9.77 17.04 14.22
N ARG A 134 -10.96 17.18 14.79
CA ARG A 134 -11.25 18.23 15.80
C ARG A 134 -11.20 17.73 17.24
N VAL A 135 -11.22 16.42 17.42
CA VAL A 135 -11.18 15.73 18.70
C VAL A 135 -10.49 14.40 18.44
N GLY A 136 -9.39 14.11 19.15
CA GLY A 136 -8.62 12.86 19.16
C GLY A 136 -8.54 12.12 17.81
N ALA A 137 -7.41 12.16 17.11
CA ALA A 137 -7.23 11.25 15.98
C ALA A 137 -7.02 9.85 16.54
N ALA A 138 -7.79 8.87 16.09
CA ALA A 138 -7.73 7.52 16.65
C ALA A 138 -6.76 6.63 15.85
N ASP A 139 -6.78 6.72 14.52
CA ASP A 139 -6.00 5.81 13.68
C ASP A 139 -5.81 6.36 12.25
N CYS A 140 -4.89 5.74 11.51
CA CYS A 140 -4.63 6.03 10.10
C CYS A 140 -4.19 4.79 9.30
N ALA A 141 -4.58 4.74 8.02
CA ALA A 141 -4.24 3.67 7.09
C ALA A 141 -3.77 4.22 5.73
N VAL A 142 -2.94 3.43 5.03
CA VAL A 142 -2.41 3.79 3.70
C VAL A 142 -2.97 2.83 2.65
N SER A 143 -3.43 3.36 1.52
CA SER A 143 -3.91 2.53 0.41
C SER A 143 -2.79 1.64 -0.15
N PRO A 144 -3.11 0.46 -0.70
CA PRO A 144 -2.09 -0.46 -1.23
C PRO A 144 -1.23 0.08 -2.38
N ASP A 145 -1.70 1.12 -3.08
CA ASP A 145 -0.94 1.85 -4.11
C ASP A 145 -0.15 3.05 -3.56
N GLY A 146 -0.38 3.43 -2.30
CA GLY A 146 0.29 4.53 -1.63
C GLY A 146 -0.20 5.91 -2.07
N GLU A 147 -1.27 5.99 -2.85
CA GLU A 147 -1.83 7.26 -3.33
C GLU A 147 -2.70 7.96 -2.26
N TRP A 148 -3.29 7.18 -1.36
CA TRP A 148 -4.28 7.66 -0.40
C TRP A 148 -3.90 7.31 1.03
N VAL A 149 -4.21 8.23 1.92
CA VAL A 149 -4.24 7.99 3.36
C VAL A 149 -5.67 8.16 3.84
N VAL A 150 -6.09 7.31 4.77
CA VAL A 150 -7.34 7.48 5.52
C VAL A 150 -7.00 7.77 6.96
N SER A 151 -7.75 8.68 7.59
CA SER A 151 -7.71 8.89 9.03
C SER A 151 -9.11 8.84 9.62
N VAL A 152 -9.17 8.41 10.87
CA VAL A 152 -10.40 8.36 11.68
C VAL A 152 -10.18 9.04 13.01
N GLY A 153 -11.24 9.60 13.57
CA GLY A 153 -11.16 10.32 14.83
C GLY A 153 -12.48 10.33 15.59
N HIS A 154 -12.42 10.89 16.79
CA HIS A 154 -13.57 10.99 17.69
C HIS A 154 -14.57 12.08 17.28
N ASP A 155 -14.31 12.80 16.18
CA ASP A 155 -15.24 13.73 15.53
C ASP A 155 -16.27 13.03 14.61
N GLU A 156 -16.34 11.69 14.68
CA GLU A 156 -17.28 10.83 13.94
C GLU A 156 -17.06 10.86 12.41
N GLN A 157 -15.93 11.41 11.95
CA GLN A 157 -15.58 11.52 10.54
C GLN A 157 -14.48 10.54 10.15
N VAL A 158 -14.59 10.02 8.93
CA VAL A 158 -13.47 9.39 8.23
C VAL A 158 -13.02 10.34 7.13
N ARG A 159 -11.72 10.64 7.05
CA ARG A 159 -11.17 11.57 6.06
C ARG A 159 -10.20 10.87 5.13
N VAL A 160 -10.19 11.28 3.87
CA VAL A 160 -9.32 10.75 2.82
C VAL A 160 -8.40 11.84 2.33
N TRP A 161 -7.11 11.54 2.30
CA TRP A 161 -6.03 12.48 2.02
C TRP A 161 -5.21 11.99 0.83
N GLU A 162 -4.79 12.91 -0.03
CA GLU A 162 -3.78 12.64 -1.04
C GLU A 162 -2.40 12.48 -0.39
N ALA A 163 -1.81 11.30 -0.49
CA ALA A 163 -0.58 10.96 0.25
C ALA A 163 0.63 11.83 -0.14
N SER A 164 0.68 12.33 -1.38
CA SER A 164 1.78 13.14 -1.89
C SER A 164 1.79 14.57 -1.37
N SER A 165 0.64 15.09 -0.92
CA SER A 165 0.48 16.50 -0.56
C SER A 165 -0.13 16.73 0.82
N GLY A 166 -0.72 15.71 1.43
CA GLY A 166 -1.53 15.85 2.65
C GLY A 166 -2.85 16.56 2.41
N ARG A 167 -3.27 16.79 1.16
CA ARG A 167 -4.52 17.50 0.87
C ARG A 167 -5.74 16.61 1.11
N GLU A 168 -6.69 17.11 1.91
CA GLU A 168 -8.00 16.48 2.08
C GLU A 168 -8.75 16.42 0.74
N ARG A 169 -9.28 15.24 0.40
CA ARG A 169 -10.11 15.03 -0.79
C ARG A 169 -11.56 14.76 -0.47
N LEU A 170 -11.81 14.07 0.63
CA LEU A 170 -13.14 13.60 0.98
C LEU A 170 -13.31 13.47 2.48
N VAL A 171 -14.49 13.83 2.94
CA VAL A 171 -14.97 13.55 4.29
C VAL A 171 -16.16 12.60 4.17
N LEU A 172 -16.08 11.45 4.82
CA LEU A 172 -17.13 10.46 4.89
C LEU A 172 -17.88 10.64 6.21
N THR A 173 -19.10 11.12 6.09
CA THR A 173 -20.03 11.31 7.20
C THR A 173 -20.97 10.10 7.32
N GLY A 174 -21.33 9.70 8.54
CA GLY A 174 -22.38 8.70 8.73
C GLY A 174 -22.28 7.93 10.05
N HIS A 175 -21.08 7.85 10.63
CA HIS A 175 -20.91 7.39 12.00
C HIS A 175 -21.60 8.36 12.97
N ARG A 176 -22.09 7.82 14.09
CA ARG A 176 -22.81 8.54 15.16
C ARG A 176 -22.13 8.36 16.51
N GLY A 177 -20.82 8.23 16.46
CA GLY A 177 -19.94 7.93 17.58
C GLY A 177 -18.50 7.83 17.11
N TRP A 178 -17.60 7.58 18.05
CA TRP A 178 -16.17 7.51 17.79
C TRP A 178 -15.85 6.41 16.78
N VAL A 179 -14.86 6.70 15.94
CA VAL A 179 -14.32 5.76 14.96
C VAL A 179 -12.89 5.47 15.37
N ASP A 180 -12.68 4.30 15.95
CA ASP A 180 -11.44 3.97 16.66
C ASP A 180 -10.36 3.33 15.76
N ALA A 181 -10.71 2.85 14.57
CA ALA A 181 -9.79 2.11 13.71
C ALA A 181 -10.11 2.23 12.22
N CYS A 182 -9.07 2.15 11.38
CA CYS A 182 -9.18 2.01 9.93
C CYS A 182 -8.04 1.13 9.37
N ALA A 183 -8.26 0.47 8.22
CA ALA A 183 -7.28 -0.43 7.59
C ALA A 183 -7.38 -0.43 6.07
#